data_AF-A0A7C2RUQ2-F1
#
_entry.id   AF-A0A7C2RUQ2-F1
#
_cell.length_a   1.000
_cell.length_b   1.000
_cell.length_c   1.000
_cell.angle_alpha   90.00
_cell.angle_beta   90.00
_cell.angle_gamma   90.00
#
_symmetry.space_group_name_H-M   'P 1'
#
loop_
_entity.id
_entity.type
_entity.pdbx_description
1 polymer ?
#
loop_
_entity_poly.entity_id
_entity_poly.type
_entity_poly.pdbx_seq_one_letter_code
_entity_poly.pdbx_strand_id
1 'polypeptide(L)'
;MKKILVLIAVSFAFLFSAFASAQASGWRKCANEGEYCHVSGSQVVRYGNGNRWASQRVRNRVFCGNEVFGDPAPNIEKACYVMSGSSGDDDFGGAGWRWCAHENEMCQFSGEGEVRYGVGNRWEVRTGVNGLFCGNIVFDDPAPNQAKSCFVRSSSFNESEGAGSGWRRCASENGFCRFNGSRTMRYGEGRNWTTRRVSNGVFCSNDVFGDPSPNAVKACYIRDN
;
A
#
# COMPACT_ATOMS: atom_id res chain seq x y z
N MET A 1 -13.68 64.93 -41.59
CA MET A 1 -12.41 64.68 -40.87
C MET A 1 -12.72 64.12 -39.49
N LYS A 2 -12.16 62.95 -39.18
CA LYS A 2 -11.97 62.29 -37.87
C LYS A 2 -13.21 62.10 -36.95
N LYS A 3 -13.78 60.89 -37.04
CA LYS A 3 -14.43 60.20 -35.92
C LYS A 3 -13.38 60.00 -34.82
N ILE A 4 -13.63 60.47 -33.59
CA ILE A 4 -12.86 60.02 -32.42
C ILE A 4 -13.84 59.45 -31.40
N LEU A 5 -13.62 58.17 -31.19
CA LEU A 5 -14.34 57.23 -30.36
C LEU A 5 -14.19 57.63 -28.89
N VAL A 6 -15.31 57.70 -28.18
CA VAL A 6 -15.37 57.76 -26.73
C VAL A 6 -15.02 56.36 -26.20
N LEU A 7 -13.86 56.20 -25.57
CA LEU A 7 -13.49 54.99 -24.83
C LEU A 7 -13.81 55.21 -23.35
N ILE A 8 -15.04 54.89 -22.96
CA ILE A 8 -15.37 54.68 -21.55
C ILE A 8 -14.77 53.33 -21.18
N ALA A 9 -13.69 53.34 -20.40
CA ALA A 9 -13.14 52.15 -19.78
C ALA A 9 -14.08 51.69 -18.65
N VAL A 10 -15.11 50.93 -19.00
CA VAL A 10 -15.88 50.18 -18.01
C VAL A 10 -14.98 49.03 -17.56
N SER A 11 -14.27 49.23 -16.45
CA SER A 11 -13.55 48.16 -15.76
C SER A 11 -14.59 47.20 -15.16
N PHE A 12 -15.04 46.25 -15.96
CA PHE A 12 -15.70 45.05 -15.46
C PHE A 12 -14.63 44.22 -14.74
N ALA A 13 -14.55 44.38 -13.42
CA ALA A 13 -13.87 43.43 -12.57
C ALA A 13 -14.60 42.09 -12.71
N PHE A 14 -14.13 41.24 -13.63
CA PHE A 14 -14.52 39.85 -13.71
C PHE A 14 -14.14 39.22 -12.36
N LEU A 15 -15.15 39.01 -11.51
CA LEU A 15 -15.09 38.04 -10.43
C LEU A 15 -14.93 36.67 -11.09
N PHE A 16 -13.69 36.29 -11.38
CA PHE A 16 -13.33 34.91 -11.62
C PHE A 16 -13.57 34.19 -10.29
N SER A 17 -14.75 33.61 -10.13
CA SER A 17 -14.99 32.54 -9.18
C SER A 17 -14.00 31.43 -9.53
N ALA A 18 -12.87 31.41 -8.83
CA ALA A 18 -12.00 30.26 -8.79
C ALA A 18 -12.82 29.15 -8.13
N PHE A 19 -13.43 28.29 -8.95
CA PHE A 19 -13.87 26.99 -8.49
C PHE A 19 -12.61 26.31 -7.95
N ALA A 20 -12.48 26.28 -6.62
CA ALA A 20 -11.51 25.46 -5.96
C ALA A 20 -11.78 24.03 -6.41
N SER A 21 -10.94 23.52 -7.31
CA SER A 21 -10.81 22.09 -7.55
C SER A 21 -10.42 21.48 -6.21
N ALA A 22 -11.41 20.89 -5.53
CA ALA A 22 -11.16 20.01 -4.40
C ALA A 22 -10.37 18.83 -4.95
N GLN A 23 -9.03 18.96 -4.92
CA GLN A 23 -8.12 17.99 -5.48
C GLN A 23 -8.32 16.68 -4.72
N ALA A 24 -9.01 15.76 -5.40
CA ALA A 24 -9.60 14.59 -4.80
C ALA A 24 -8.52 13.62 -4.34
N SER A 25 -8.72 13.11 -3.12
CA SER A 25 -8.01 12.09 -2.34
C SER A 25 -7.55 10.78 -3.03
N GLY A 26 -7.37 10.72 -4.34
CA GLY A 26 -7.04 9.48 -5.06
C GLY A 26 -8.12 8.49 -5.31
N TRP A 27 -9.27 8.91 -4.89
CA TRP A 27 -10.50 8.24 -5.05
C TRP A 27 -11.26 9.06 -6.06
N ARG A 28 -11.41 8.49 -7.26
CA ARG A 28 -12.29 9.04 -8.28
C ARG A 28 -13.64 8.42 -8.08
N LYS A 29 -14.67 9.26 -7.94
CA LYS A 29 -16.06 8.79 -7.88
C LYS A 29 -16.34 7.97 -9.14
N CYS A 30 -16.84 6.76 -8.97
CA CYS A 30 -17.17 5.87 -10.07
C CYS A 30 -18.66 5.52 -10.13
N ALA A 31 -19.40 5.69 -9.04
CA ALA A 31 -20.83 5.44 -8.97
C ALA A 31 -21.45 6.17 -7.78
N ASN A 32 -22.72 6.57 -7.91
CA ASN A 32 -23.58 6.91 -6.78
C ASN A 32 -24.01 5.64 -6.03
N GLU A 33 -24.52 5.79 -4.81
CA GLU A 33 -25.20 4.70 -4.10
C GLU A 33 -26.37 4.17 -4.94
N GLY A 34 -26.46 2.84 -5.09
CA GLY A 34 -27.43 2.16 -5.95
C GLY A 34 -26.98 1.94 -7.40
N GLU A 35 -25.80 2.42 -7.82
CA GLU A 35 -25.28 2.24 -9.18
C GLU A 35 -24.12 1.23 -9.26
N TYR A 36 -23.73 0.84 -10.47
CA TYR A 36 -22.56 -0.03 -10.69
C TYR A 36 -21.28 0.79 -10.93
N CYS A 37 -20.28 0.59 -10.08
CA CYS A 37 -18.92 1.10 -10.28
C CYS A 37 -18.15 0.15 -11.20
N HIS A 38 -17.74 0.64 -12.36
CA HIS A 38 -16.95 -0.12 -13.34
C HIS A 38 -15.45 0.15 -13.16
N VAL A 39 -14.65 -0.92 -13.20
CA VAL A 39 -13.21 -0.90 -13.00
C VAL A 39 -12.50 -1.72 -14.10
N SER A 40 -11.35 -1.23 -14.58
CA SER A 40 -10.45 -1.99 -15.45
C SER A 40 -9.58 -2.93 -14.63
N GLY A 41 -9.55 -4.22 -14.98
CA GLY A 41 -8.75 -5.21 -14.25
C GLY A 41 -9.22 -5.41 -12.81
N SER A 42 -8.27 -5.54 -11.88
CA SER A 42 -8.57 -5.69 -10.45
C SER A 42 -8.20 -4.41 -9.69
N GLN A 43 -9.21 -3.68 -9.22
CA GLN A 43 -9.04 -2.41 -8.50
C GLN A 43 -9.66 -2.47 -7.12
N VAL A 44 -9.29 -1.54 -6.25
CA VAL A 44 -9.98 -1.33 -4.98
C VAL A 44 -11.07 -0.29 -5.18
N VAL A 45 -12.29 -0.63 -4.77
CA VAL A 45 -13.43 0.28 -4.71
C VAL A 45 -13.76 0.50 -3.25
N ARG A 46 -13.96 1.76 -2.85
CA ARG A 46 -14.49 2.12 -1.53
C ARG A 46 -15.88 2.71 -1.65
N TYR A 47 -16.70 2.48 -0.64
CA TYR A 47 -18.06 2.95 -0.49
C TYR A 47 -18.19 3.68 0.85
N GLY A 48 -18.76 4.88 0.86
CA GLY A 48 -18.81 5.70 2.07
C GLY A 48 -19.00 7.19 1.82
N ASN A 49 -18.82 7.98 2.88
CA ASN A 49 -18.88 9.44 2.85
C ASN A 49 -17.95 10.03 3.92
N GLY A 50 -17.31 11.16 3.62
CA GLY A 50 -16.47 11.89 4.58
C GLY A 50 -15.28 11.07 5.06
N ASN A 51 -15.27 10.71 6.33
CA ASN A 51 -14.23 9.89 6.98
C ASN A 51 -14.67 8.44 7.26
N ARG A 52 -15.82 8.00 6.74
CA ARG A 52 -16.39 6.67 6.99
C ARG A 52 -16.48 5.87 5.69
N TRP A 53 -15.66 4.82 5.55
CA TRP A 53 -15.51 4.06 4.31
C TRP A 53 -15.39 2.55 4.56
N ALA A 54 -16.00 1.75 3.70
CA ALA A 54 -15.75 0.32 3.54
C ALA A 54 -15.15 0.08 2.14
N SER A 55 -14.22 -0.88 1.99
CA SER A 55 -13.51 -1.11 0.72
C SER A 55 -13.49 -2.58 0.34
N GLN A 56 -13.48 -2.88 -0.96
CA GLN A 56 -13.30 -4.22 -1.51
C GLN A 56 -12.43 -4.21 -2.75
N ARG A 57 -11.73 -5.33 -2.99
CA ARG A 57 -11.08 -5.60 -4.26
C ARG A 57 -12.09 -6.17 -5.24
N VAL A 58 -12.26 -5.46 -6.34
CA VAL A 58 -13.26 -5.72 -7.36
C VAL A 58 -12.57 -6.08 -8.67
N ARG A 59 -13.19 -6.98 -9.45
CA ARG A 59 -12.84 -7.21 -10.84
C ARG A 59 -14.01 -6.79 -11.72
N ASN A 60 -13.73 -6.03 -12.79
CA ASN A 60 -14.68 -5.54 -13.79
C ASN A 60 -15.74 -4.56 -13.27
N ARG A 61 -16.59 -4.95 -12.31
CA ARG A 61 -17.60 -4.06 -11.73
C ARG A 61 -18.04 -4.51 -10.34
N VAL A 62 -18.59 -3.58 -9.56
CA VAL A 62 -19.24 -3.84 -8.27
C VAL A 62 -20.50 -3.01 -8.11
N PHE A 63 -21.50 -3.55 -7.43
CA PHE A 63 -22.67 -2.78 -7.04
C PHE A 63 -22.33 -1.86 -5.87
N CYS A 64 -22.67 -0.58 -5.99
CA CYS A 64 -22.37 0.44 -5.02
C CYS A 64 -23.45 0.54 -3.94
N GLY A 65 -23.45 -0.37 -2.96
CA GLY A 65 -24.47 -0.35 -1.93
C GLY A 65 -24.16 -1.18 -0.69
N ASN A 66 -25.04 -1.02 0.30
CA ASN A 66 -24.94 -1.66 1.61
C ASN A 66 -24.89 -3.20 1.52
N GLU A 67 -25.51 -3.79 0.50
CA GLU A 67 -25.52 -5.23 0.24
C GLU A 67 -24.11 -5.81 0.00
N VAL A 68 -23.20 -5.01 -0.55
CA VAL A 68 -21.83 -5.44 -0.87
C VAL A 68 -20.84 -4.99 0.21
N PHE A 69 -20.97 -3.76 0.69
CA PHE A 69 -19.97 -3.10 1.53
C PHE A 69 -20.37 -2.95 3.00
N GLY A 70 -21.62 -3.29 3.36
CA GLY A 70 -22.23 -2.85 4.63
C GLY A 70 -22.54 -1.35 4.61
N ASP A 71 -23.01 -0.81 5.74
CA ASP A 71 -23.30 0.63 5.88
C ASP A 71 -22.22 1.33 6.74
N PRO A 72 -21.13 1.83 6.15
CA PRO A 72 -20.08 2.52 6.89
C PRO A 72 -20.51 3.89 7.40
N ALA A 73 -21.52 4.51 6.80
CA ALA A 73 -22.00 5.85 7.16
C ALA A 73 -23.53 5.87 7.22
N PRO A 74 -24.14 5.39 8.32
CA PRO A 74 -25.59 5.36 8.47
C PRO A 74 -26.20 6.76 8.43
N ASN A 75 -27.37 6.87 7.79
CA ASN A 75 -28.11 8.13 7.59
C ASN A 75 -27.38 9.20 6.76
N ILE A 76 -26.30 8.82 6.07
CA ILE A 76 -25.55 9.70 5.16
C ILE A 76 -25.52 9.06 3.78
N GLU A 77 -25.76 9.85 2.73
CA GLU A 77 -25.65 9.41 1.34
C GLU A 77 -24.19 9.05 1.04
N LYS A 78 -23.96 7.83 0.56
CA LYS A 78 -22.63 7.33 0.24
C LYS A 78 -22.43 7.33 -1.27
N ALA A 79 -21.19 7.15 -1.67
CA ALA A 79 -20.86 6.92 -3.07
C ALA A 79 -19.66 5.99 -3.18
N CYS A 80 -19.53 5.36 -4.34
CA CYS A 80 -18.38 4.55 -4.64
C CYS A 80 -17.31 5.36 -5.33
N TYR A 81 -16.09 5.11 -4.89
CA TYR A 81 -14.91 5.67 -5.48
C TYR A 81 -13.97 4.52 -5.79
N VAL A 82 -13.40 4.55 -6.98
CA VAL A 82 -12.31 3.67 -7.36
C VAL A 82 -11.01 4.41 -7.13
N MET A 83 -9.99 3.70 -6.66
CA MET A 83 -8.65 4.25 -6.57
C MET A 83 -8.14 4.50 -8.00
N SER A 84 -7.99 5.77 -8.40
CA SER A 84 -7.40 6.09 -9.72
C SER A 84 -5.92 5.68 -9.69
N GLY A 85 -5.57 4.57 -10.33
CA GLY A 85 -4.19 4.08 -10.37
C GLY A 85 -3.99 2.65 -10.86
N SER A 86 -4.84 2.15 -11.76
CA SER A 86 -4.63 0.84 -12.42
C SER A 86 -4.31 0.98 -13.91
N SER A 87 -3.48 1.95 -14.20
CA SER A 87 -2.42 1.85 -15.19
C SER A 87 -1.16 2.22 -14.41
N GLY A 88 -0.06 1.52 -14.66
CA GLY A 88 1.22 1.84 -14.01
C GLY A 88 1.52 3.33 -14.05
N ASP A 89 2.30 3.76 -13.06
CA ASP A 89 2.89 5.09 -12.92
C ASP A 89 1.94 6.13 -12.28
N ASP A 90 2.17 6.30 -10.96
CA ASP A 90 1.82 7.43 -10.07
C ASP A 90 0.31 7.57 -9.72
N ASP A 91 -0.19 7.82 -8.50
CA ASP A 91 0.26 8.74 -7.46
C ASP A 91 -0.66 8.60 -6.21
N PHE A 92 -0.36 7.76 -5.20
CA PHE A 92 -0.91 7.93 -3.81
C PHE A 92 0.15 7.83 -2.72
N GLY A 93 1.40 8.06 -3.11
CA GLY A 93 2.39 8.66 -2.23
C GLY A 93 3.65 9.03 -3.02
N GLY A 94 3.45 9.65 -4.16
CA GLY A 94 4.54 10.01 -5.05
C GLY A 94 4.98 8.85 -5.94
N ALA A 95 5.78 9.25 -6.93
CA ALA A 95 6.18 8.41 -8.04
C ALA A 95 6.85 7.10 -7.59
N GLY A 96 6.52 6.01 -8.27
CA GLY A 96 7.13 4.69 -8.08
C GLY A 96 6.56 3.81 -6.95
N TRP A 97 5.53 4.24 -6.23
CA TRP A 97 4.91 3.47 -5.15
C TRP A 97 3.56 2.86 -5.53
N ARG A 98 3.45 1.53 -5.45
CA ARG A 98 2.24 0.77 -5.79
C ARG A 98 1.55 0.25 -4.54
N TRP A 99 0.24 0.44 -4.39
CA TRP A 99 -0.54 -0.12 -3.28
C TRP A 99 -0.36 -1.65 -3.21
N CYS A 100 -0.18 -2.22 -2.01
CA CYS A 100 0.00 -3.67 -1.84
C CYS A 100 -0.80 -4.34 -0.73
N ALA A 101 -1.20 -3.63 0.35
CA ALA A 101 -1.92 -4.25 1.46
C ALA A 101 -2.67 -3.22 2.33
N HIS A 102 -3.76 -3.65 2.96
CA HIS A 102 -4.35 -2.93 4.08
C HIS A 102 -3.52 -3.11 5.36
N GLU A 103 -3.76 -2.25 6.35
CA GLU A 103 -3.23 -2.42 7.70
C GLU A 103 -3.64 -3.80 8.26
N ASN A 104 -2.68 -4.49 8.87
CA ASN A 104 -2.71 -5.87 9.34
C ASN A 104 -2.74 -6.97 8.26
N GLU A 105 -2.45 -6.64 6.99
CA GLU A 105 -2.31 -7.62 5.91
C GLU A 105 -0.85 -7.78 5.45
N MET A 106 -0.58 -8.80 4.64
CA MET A 106 0.74 -9.00 4.03
C MET A 106 0.86 -8.24 2.71
N CYS A 107 1.79 -7.28 2.63
CA CYS A 107 2.21 -6.66 1.38
C CYS A 107 3.09 -7.65 0.61
N GLN A 108 2.55 -8.30 -0.42
CA GLN A 108 3.28 -9.29 -1.22
C GLN A 108 3.99 -8.64 -2.42
N PHE A 109 5.28 -8.94 -2.56
CA PHE A 109 6.11 -8.61 -3.71
C PHE A 109 7.17 -9.70 -3.88
N SER A 110 7.93 -9.68 -4.97
CA SER A 110 9.04 -10.61 -5.22
C SER A 110 10.35 -9.83 -5.25
N GLY A 111 11.43 -10.48 -4.82
CA GLY A 111 12.74 -9.84 -4.71
C GLY A 111 12.77 -8.83 -3.55
N GLU A 112 13.76 -7.93 -3.60
CA GLU A 112 13.85 -6.83 -2.65
C GLU A 112 12.88 -5.70 -3.01
N GLY A 113 12.28 -5.10 -2.00
CA GLY A 113 11.36 -4.00 -2.18
C GLY A 113 11.28 -3.15 -0.94
N GLU A 114 11.18 -1.85 -1.14
CA GLU A 114 10.83 -0.93 -0.08
C GLU A 114 9.32 -0.89 0.02
N VAL A 115 8.81 -1.10 1.23
CA VAL A 115 7.41 -0.94 1.57
C VAL A 115 7.31 0.29 2.45
N ARG A 116 6.30 1.11 2.22
CA ARG A 116 5.91 2.15 3.15
C ARG A 116 4.57 1.84 3.77
N TYR A 117 4.34 2.34 4.96
CA TYR A 117 3.12 2.20 5.74
C TYR A 117 2.70 3.56 6.27
N GLY A 118 1.45 3.96 6.07
CA GLY A 118 1.01 5.28 6.47
C GLY A 118 -0.26 5.78 5.79
N VAL A 119 -0.52 7.08 5.94
CA VAL A 119 -1.66 7.79 5.36
C VAL A 119 -1.35 9.28 5.20
N GLY A 120 -1.86 9.88 4.12
CA GLY A 120 -1.66 11.30 3.83
C GLY A 120 -0.18 11.64 3.67
N ASN A 121 0.36 12.43 4.59
CA ASN A 121 1.77 12.87 4.58
C ASN A 121 2.62 12.19 5.66
N ARG A 122 2.11 11.16 6.34
CA ARG A 122 2.83 10.44 7.40
C ARG A 122 3.10 9.01 6.95
N TRP A 123 4.37 8.69 6.72
CA TRP A 123 4.82 7.42 6.17
C TRP A 123 6.07 6.93 6.87
N GLU A 124 6.08 5.64 7.19
CA GLU A 124 7.26 4.91 7.63
C GLU A 124 7.68 3.96 6.52
N VAL A 125 8.97 3.84 6.25
CA VAL A 125 9.51 2.99 5.17
C VAL A 125 10.39 1.90 5.75
N ARG A 126 10.26 0.68 5.22
CA ARG A 126 11.07 -0.49 5.58
C ARG A 126 11.37 -1.29 4.33
N THR A 127 12.52 -1.96 4.32
CA THR A 127 12.90 -2.86 3.22
C THR A 127 12.53 -4.29 3.56
N GLY A 128 11.82 -4.97 2.67
CA GLY A 128 11.50 -6.38 2.80
C GLY A 128 12.03 -7.18 1.61
N VAL A 129 11.96 -8.50 1.74
CA VAL A 129 12.27 -9.44 0.67
C VAL A 129 11.09 -10.41 0.56
N ASN A 130 10.56 -10.57 -0.66
CA ASN A 130 9.40 -11.40 -0.96
C ASN A 130 8.11 -11.09 -0.17
N GLY A 131 8.04 -9.90 0.42
CA GLY A 131 6.89 -9.44 1.19
C GLY A 131 7.27 -8.81 2.52
N LEU A 132 6.31 -8.09 3.10
CA LEU A 132 6.44 -7.48 4.42
C LEU A 132 5.06 -7.34 5.07
N PHE A 133 4.96 -7.56 6.38
CA PHE A 133 3.69 -7.37 7.10
C PHE A 133 3.36 -5.88 7.19
N CYS A 134 2.14 -5.51 6.81
CA CYS A 134 1.68 -4.14 6.76
C CYS A 134 1.07 -3.74 8.11
N GLY A 135 1.88 -3.37 9.09
CA GLY A 135 1.32 -2.94 10.38
C GLY A 135 2.36 -2.39 11.35
N ASN A 136 1.85 -1.92 12.48
CA ASN A 136 2.64 -1.24 13.52
C ASN A 136 3.81 -2.09 14.05
N ILE A 137 3.70 -3.43 14.02
CA ILE A 137 4.78 -4.33 14.45
C ILE A 137 6.05 -4.20 13.58
N VAL A 138 5.91 -3.77 12.32
CA VAL A 138 7.03 -3.60 11.39
C VAL A 138 7.47 -2.14 11.28
N PHE A 139 6.52 -1.21 11.34
CA PHE A 139 6.70 0.18 10.93
C PHE A 139 6.54 1.21 12.05
N ASP A 140 6.19 0.80 13.27
CA ASP A 140 5.60 1.68 14.29
C ASP A 140 4.28 2.32 13.79
N ASP A 141 3.66 3.22 14.57
CA ASP A 141 2.42 3.90 14.18
C ASP A 141 2.68 5.34 13.71
N PRO A 142 2.85 5.59 12.39
CA PRO A 142 3.08 6.95 11.86
C PRO A 142 1.84 7.85 11.94
N ALA A 143 0.65 7.28 12.09
CA ALA A 143 -0.59 8.04 12.10
C ALA A 143 -1.59 7.42 13.09
N PRO A 144 -1.43 7.70 14.39
CA PRO A 144 -2.32 7.19 15.43
C PRO A 144 -3.77 7.55 15.16
N ASN A 145 -4.68 6.61 15.44
CA ASN A 145 -6.13 6.71 15.24
C ASN A 145 -6.56 6.95 13.79
N GLN A 146 -5.68 6.70 12.81
CA GLN A 146 -6.00 6.75 11.39
C GLN A 146 -5.68 5.41 10.73
N ALA A 147 -6.57 4.98 9.83
CA ALA A 147 -6.35 3.79 9.02
C ALA A 147 -5.17 4.02 8.07
N LYS A 148 -4.20 3.11 8.10
CA LYS A 148 -3.00 3.15 7.26
C LYS A 148 -3.08 2.09 6.18
N SER A 149 -2.19 2.17 5.20
CA SER A 149 -2.08 1.16 4.14
C SER A 149 -0.63 1.06 3.69
N CYS A 150 -0.28 -0.07 3.08
CA CYS A 150 1.05 -0.28 2.54
C CYS A 150 1.12 -0.10 1.04
N PHE A 151 2.25 0.45 0.62
CA PHE A 151 2.64 0.58 -0.77
C PHE A 151 4.07 0.07 -0.93
N VAL A 152 4.36 -0.60 -2.04
CA VAL A 152 5.68 -1.14 -2.36
C VAL A 152 6.26 -0.42 -3.57
N ARG A 153 7.56 -0.15 -3.51
CA ARG A 153 8.41 0.11 -4.68
C ARG A 153 9.46 -1.00 -4.74
N SER A 154 9.56 -1.68 -5.87
CA SER A 154 10.57 -2.72 -6.06
C SER A 154 11.88 -2.07 -6.46
N SER A 155 12.98 -2.40 -5.78
CA SER A 155 14.33 -2.19 -6.30
C SER A 155 14.72 -3.48 -7.02
N SER A 156 15.05 -3.39 -8.31
CA SER A 156 15.57 -4.54 -9.06
C SER A 156 16.99 -4.86 -8.56
N PHE A 157 17.09 -5.60 -7.47
CA PHE A 157 18.34 -6.22 -7.04
C PHE A 157 18.44 -7.62 -7.65
N ASN A 158 19.60 -7.92 -8.24
CA ASN A 158 19.88 -9.24 -8.79
C ASN A 158 19.86 -10.27 -7.66
N GLU A 159 19.14 -11.36 -7.90
CA GLU A 159 18.88 -12.51 -7.02
C GLU A 159 20.14 -13.36 -6.71
N SER A 160 21.32 -12.74 -6.58
CA SER A 160 22.61 -13.44 -6.56
C SER A 160 23.49 -13.18 -5.32
N GLU A 161 23.09 -12.34 -4.36
CA GLU A 161 23.79 -12.28 -3.07
C GLU A 161 23.34 -13.42 -2.14
N GLY A 162 23.98 -14.58 -2.28
CA GLY A 162 23.83 -15.74 -1.39
C GLY A 162 24.08 -17.09 -2.05
N ALA A 163 24.02 -17.14 -3.39
CA ALA A 163 24.11 -18.37 -4.19
C ALA A 163 25.43 -19.16 -4.04
N GLY A 164 26.46 -18.58 -3.42
CA GLY A 164 27.71 -19.27 -3.11
C GLY A 164 27.77 -19.99 -1.76
N SER A 165 26.78 -19.77 -0.87
CA SER A 165 26.82 -20.27 0.52
C SER A 165 25.79 -21.38 0.82
N GLY A 166 24.99 -21.77 -0.17
CA GLY A 166 23.86 -22.69 0.02
C GLY A 166 22.70 -22.10 0.82
N TRP A 167 22.71 -20.80 1.09
CA TRP A 167 21.66 -20.09 1.82
C TRP A 167 21.15 -18.92 1.00
N ARG A 168 19.83 -18.88 0.78
CA ARG A 168 19.13 -17.81 0.08
C ARG A 168 18.32 -16.98 1.05
N ARG A 169 18.45 -15.65 0.97
CA ARG A 169 17.61 -14.74 1.76
C ARG A 169 16.16 -14.92 1.37
N CYS A 170 15.29 -15.08 2.36
CA CYS A 170 13.89 -15.34 2.13
C CYS A 170 12.97 -14.21 2.59
N ALA A 171 13.26 -13.64 3.75
CA ALA A 171 12.48 -12.54 4.34
C ALA A 171 13.38 -11.69 5.23
N SER A 172 13.11 -10.39 5.32
CA SER A 172 13.62 -9.53 6.38
C SER A 172 12.97 -9.90 7.73
N GLU A 173 13.54 -9.43 8.84
CA GLU A 173 12.89 -9.49 10.16
C GLU A 173 11.45 -8.95 10.09
N ASN A 174 10.54 -9.67 10.75
CA ASN A 174 9.09 -9.52 10.71
C ASN A 174 8.42 -9.75 9.34
N GLY A 175 9.17 -10.15 8.32
CA GLY A 175 8.64 -10.62 7.04
C GLY A 175 8.13 -12.07 7.12
N PHE A 176 7.28 -12.46 6.17
CA PHE A 176 6.86 -13.86 6.03
C PHE A 176 7.65 -14.51 4.90
N CYS A 177 8.45 -15.53 5.24
CA CYS A 177 9.15 -16.31 4.23
C CYS A 177 8.22 -17.41 3.72
N ARG A 178 7.71 -17.28 2.48
CA ARG A 178 6.86 -18.28 1.85
C ARG A 178 7.69 -19.33 1.10
N PHE A 179 7.50 -20.59 1.45
CA PHE A 179 8.06 -21.74 0.73
C PHE A 179 7.15 -22.96 0.93
N ASN A 180 7.25 -23.94 0.04
CA ASN A 180 6.53 -25.22 0.17
C ASN A 180 7.49 -26.31 0.65
N GLY A 181 6.94 -27.30 1.36
CA GLY A 181 7.69 -28.44 1.90
C GLY A 181 8.49 -28.08 3.15
N SER A 182 9.40 -28.97 3.56
CA SER A 182 10.25 -28.76 4.72
C SER A 182 11.61 -28.20 4.30
N ARG A 183 11.99 -27.04 4.86
CA ARG A 183 13.26 -26.37 4.61
C ARG A 183 14.01 -26.16 5.92
N THR A 184 15.34 -26.12 5.83
CA THR A 184 16.15 -25.58 6.93
C THR A 184 16.19 -24.07 6.78
N MET A 185 15.76 -23.35 7.81
CA MET A 185 15.81 -21.89 7.88
C MET A 185 16.74 -21.44 8.98
N ARG A 186 17.51 -20.37 8.73
CA ARG A 186 18.23 -19.63 9.75
C ARG A 186 17.72 -18.21 9.86
N TYR A 187 17.70 -17.68 11.07
CA TYR A 187 17.35 -16.31 11.41
C TYR A 187 18.49 -15.68 12.19
N GLY A 188 18.90 -14.47 11.82
CA GLY A 188 20.05 -13.83 12.44
C GLY A 188 20.76 -12.81 11.55
N GLU A 189 21.94 -12.41 11.97
CA GLU A 189 22.80 -11.42 11.31
C GLU A 189 24.28 -11.77 11.57
N GLY A 190 25.14 -11.48 10.58
CA GLY A 190 26.58 -11.69 10.69
C GLY A 190 26.95 -13.15 11.03
N ARG A 191 27.41 -13.37 12.27
CA ARG A 191 27.82 -14.68 12.79
C ARG A 191 26.80 -15.29 13.76
N ASN A 192 25.76 -14.55 14.14
CA ASN A 192 24.79 -14.95 15.15
C ASN A 192 23.51 -15.47 14.49
N TRP A 193 23.28 -16.78 14.56
CA TRP A 193 22.18 -17.44 13.85
C TRP A 193 21.44 -18.45 14.73
N THR A 194 20.12 -18.38 14.76
CA THR A 194 19.27 -19.50 15.18
C THR A 194 18.80 -20.26 13.95
N THR A 195 18.99 -21.58 13.93
CA THR A 195 18.57 -22.45 12.82
C THR A 195 17.44 -23.39 13.26
N ARG A 196 16.40 -23.52 12.44
CA ARG A 196 15.28 -24.45 12.65
C ARG A 196 14.85 -25.12 11.36
N ARG A 197 14.28 -26.33 11.46
CA ARG A 197 13.55 -26.96 10.36
C ARG A 197 12.10 -26.49 10.43
N VAL A 198 11.62 -25.88 9.35
CA VAL A 198 10.30 -25.25 9.24
C VAL A 198 9.59 -25.77 7.99
N SER A 199 8.26 -25.65 7.94
CA SER A 199 7.43 -26.14 6.84
C SER A 199 6.40 -25.10 6.40
N ASN A 200 6.10 -25.10 5.10
CA ASN A 200 4.98 -24.34 4.50
C ASN A 200 4.98 -22.83 4.79
N GLY A 201 6.19 -22.25 4.88
CA GLY A 201 6.39 -20.83 5.18
C GLY A 201 6.34 -20.50 6.66
N VAL A 202 7.07 -19.46 7.07
CA VAL A 202 7.17 -19.07 8.48
C VAL A 202 7.46 -17.58 8.63
N PHE A 203 6.95 -16.98 9.71
CA PHE A 203 7.31 -15.62 10.10
C PHE A 203 8.77 -15.55 10.51
N CYS A 204 9.45 -14.52 10.02
CA CYS A 204 10.83 -14.25 10.30
C CYS A 204 10.98 -13.37 11.55
N SER A 205 10.69 -13.91 12.73
CA SER A 205 10.63 -13.10 13.95
C SER A 205 11.31 -13.74 15.15
N ASN A 206 11.57 -12.90 16.16
CA ASN A 206 12.06 -13.32 17.47
C ASN A 206 11.11 -14.31 18.16
N ASP A 207 9.79 -14.22 17.93
CA ASP A 207 8.83 -15.16 18.52
C ASP A 207 9.03 -16.60 18.02
N VAL A 208 9.45 -16.76 16.76
CA VAL A 208 9.67 -18.07 16.14
C VAL A 208 11.07 -18.61 16.43
N PHE A 209 12.08 -17.74 16.39
CA PHE A 209 13.49 -18.14 16.41
C PHE A 209 14.26 -17.74 17.68
N GLY A 210 13.66 -16.99 18.59
CA GLY A 210 14.40 -16.23 19.60
C GLY A 210 15.19 -15.07 18.99
N ASP A 211 15.85 -14.25 19.82
CA ASP A 211 16.72 -13.18 19.34
C ASP A 211 18.21 -13.56 19.44
N PRO A 212 18.83 -14.04 18.34
CA PRO A 212 20.24 -14.39 18.33
C PRO A 212 21.18 -13.17 18.30
N SER A 213 20.69 -11.99 17.92
CA SER A 213 21.52 -10.78 17.78
C SER A 213 20.73 -9.56 18.28
N PRO A 214 20.69 -9.33 19.61
CA PRO A 214 19.96 -8.21 20.19
C PRO A 214 20.46 -6.88 19.67
N ASN A 215 19.52 -5.95 19.40
CA ASN A 215 19.77 -4.62 18.82
C ASN A 215 20.31 -4.62 17.37
N ALA A 216 20.36 -5.76 16.70
CA ALA A 216 20.71 -5.87 15.29
C ALA A 216 19.50 -6.27 14.44
N VAL A 217 19.41 -5.72 13.22
CA VAL A 217 18.40 -6.12 12.24
C VAL A 217 18.76 -7.49 11.70
N LYS A 218 17.81 -8.43 11.78
CA LYS A 218 18.01 -9.82 11.37
C LYS A 218 17.30 -10.11 10.06
N ALA A 219 17.59 -11.26 9.47
CA ALA A 219 16.85 -11.76 8.32
C ALA A 219 16.82 -13.28 8.31
N CYS A 220 15.84 -13.82 7.60
CA CYS A 220 15.68 -15.25 7.40
C CYS A 220 16.28 -15.67 6.09
N TYR A 221 16.99 -16.80 6.14
CA TYR A 221 17.55 -17.46 4.98
C TYR A 221 17.09 -18.91 4.98
N ILE A 222 16.71 -19.42 3.81
CA ILE A 222 16.45 -20.84 3.63
C ILE A 222 17.63 -21.48 2.91
N ARG A 223 17.94 -22.71 3.29
CA ARG A 223 18.98 -23.48 2.62
C ARG A 223 18.46 -23.91 1.25
N ASP A 224 19.20 -23.56 0.19
CA ASP A 224 18.96 -24.11 -1.14
C ASP A 224 19.39 -25.58 -1.11
N ASN A 225 18.58 -26.46 -1.71
CA ASN A 225 18.86 -27.89 -1.75
C ASN A 225 19.86 -28.21 -2.85
#